data_AF-A0A9E0TTE8-F1
#
_entry.id   AF-A0A9E0TTE8-F1
#
_cell.length_a   1.000
_cell.length_b   1.000
_cell.length_c   1.000
_cell.angle_alpha   90.00
_cell.angle_beta   90.00
_cell.angle_gamma   90.00
#
_symmetry.space_group_name_H-M   'P 1'
#
loop_
_entity.id
_entity.type
_entity.pdbx_description
1 polymer ?
#
loop_
_entity_poly.entity_id
_entity_poly.type
_entity_poly.pdbx_seq_one_letter_code
_entity_poly.pdbx_strand_id
1 'polypeptide(L)'
;MASLIPDLSIESKGIYSEENKENPSVRREQKKVQAVARNIDLNIEPIASKAGAARSLKAEPQNEAAAAIKGKKWDIFFQIFEKSPGLPLTVQERGLALVELIKRGRFTLIPALIAGGRVSEQDLGKAIVECVNLGQIEMVEHLLSKLGKGRLQQAFVDQGVNFAAYLGHLDSIKLLLASGELSETARGQAVLKAIKVRKPEIIRLLLSSGFIDEVYREKALKEAKKIDHKEIIEILDKI
;
A
#
# COMPACT_ATOMS: atom_id res chain seq x y z
N MET A 1 -58.90 -12.99 44.68
CA MET A 1 -58.82 -12.50 46.07
C MET A 1 -58.43 -13.69 46.95
N ALA A 2 -57.28 -13.60 47.63
CA ALA A 2 -56.69 -14.58 48.56
C ALA A 2 -56.34 -15.97 47.96
N SER A 3 -55.37 -16.77 48.40
CA SER A 3 -54.13 -16.65 49.19
C SER A 3 -53.52 -18.08 49.23
N LEU A 4 -52.26 -18.20 49.67
CA LEU A 4 -51.57 -19.41 50.17
C LEU A 4 -50.70 -20.24 49.18
N ILE A 5 -49.42 -20.29 49.57
CA ILE A 5 -48.17 -20.92 49.06
C ILE A 5 -48.21 -22.44 49.45
N PRO A 6 -47.57 -23.46 48.79
CA PRO A 6 -46.11 -23.52 48.59
C PRO A 6 -45.46 -24.31 47.42
N ASP A 7 -44.20 -23.94 47.19
CA ASP A 7 -42.99 -24.76 46.93
C ASP A 7 -42.90 -25.69 45.70
N LEU A 8 -41.89 -25.42 44.87
CA LEU A 8 -41.00 -26.44 44.29
C LEU A 8 -39.64 -25.80 43.93
N SER A 9 -38.73 -25.97 44.89
CA SER A 9 -37.27 -25.95 44.82
C SER A 9 -36.63 -26.33 43.47
N ILE A 10 -35.48 -25.71 43.14
CA ILE A 10 -34.15 -26.36 43.04
C ILE A 10 -33.03 -25.29 42.90
N GLU A 11 -32.22 -25.22 43.96
CA GLU A 11 -30.75 -25.07 44.06
C GLU A 11 -29.97 -23.89 43.42
N SER A 12 -29.38 -23.05 44.29
CA SER A 12 -27.92 -23.08 44.55
C SER A 12 -27.57 -22.34 45.86
N LYS A 13 -27.24 -23.10 46.92
CA LYS A 13 -26.50 -22.63 48.11
C LYS A 13 -25.08 -22.25 47.65
N GLY A 14 -24.47 -21.11 47.97
CA GLY A 14 -24.28 -20.55 49.30
C GLY A 14 -22.86 -20.88 49.78
N ILE A 15 -21.87 -20.04 49.45
CA ILE A 15 -20.53 -20.06 50.09
C ILE A 15 -20.07 -18.63 50.37
N TYR A 16 -20.71 -18.01 51.36
CA TYR A 16 -20.09 -16.99 52.21
C TYR A 16 -20.61 -17.22 53.62
N SER A 17 -19.94 -18.12 54.36
CA SER A 17 -20.11 -18.28 55.80
C SER A 17 -18.81 -17.88 56.50
N GLU A 18 -18.97 -16.97 57.46
CA GLU A 18 -17.97 -16.23 58.25
C GLU A 18 -17.18 -17.08 59.26
N GLU A 19 -16.96 -18.37 59.02
CA GLU A 19 -16.31 -19.26 60.00
C GLU A 19 -14.95 -19.77 59.50
N ASN A 20 -13.90 -18.95 59.65
CA ASN A 20 -12.53 -19.46 59.88
C ASN A 20 -11.52 -18.38 60.36
N LYS A 21 -11.94 -17.47 61.24
CA LYS A 21 -11.04 -16.44 61.84
C LYS A 21 -10.13 -16.99 62.96
N GLU A 22 -10.13 -18.28 63.26
CA GLU A 22 -9.40 -18.86 64.39
C GLU A 22 -8.39 -19.97 64.04
N ASN A 23 -7.77 -19.95 62.85
CA ASN A 23 -6.62 -20.81 62.58
C ASN A 23 -5.32 -20.18 63.14
N PRO A 24 -4.68 -20.74 64.20
CA PRO A 24 -3.49 -20.17 64.84
C PRO A 24 -2.26 -20.09 63.92
N SER A 25 -2.28 -20.85 62.81
CA SER A 25 -1.22 -20.92 61.81
C SER A 25 -1.13 -19.63 60.99
N VAL A 26 -2.28 -19.01 60.69
CA VAL A 26 -2.39 -17.76 59.91
C VAL A 26 -1.90 -16.55 60.72
N ARG A 27 -2.12 -16.58 62.05
CA ARG A 27 -1.70 -15.51 62.98
C ARG A 27 -0.18 -15.44 63.17
N ARG A 28 0.53 -16.56 62.99
CA ARG A 28 2.01 -16.63 63.09
C ARG A 28 2.71 -16.08 61.85
N GLU A 29 2.12 -16.23 60.67
CA GLU A 29 2.65 -15.60 59.45
C GLU A 29 2.34 -14.11 59.36
N GLN A 30 1.13 -13.67 59.75
CA GLN A 30 0.79 -12.23 59.79
C GLN A 30 1.70 -11.43 60.74
N LYS A 31 2.11 -12.00 61.90
CA LYS A 31 3.06 -11.34 62.82
C LYS A 31 4.49 -11.24 62.25
N LYS A 32 4.92 -12.14 61.36
CA LYS A 32 6.23 -12.04 60.70
C LYS A 32 6.26 -10.95 59.64
N VAL A 33 5.17 -10.79 58.88
CA VAL A 33 5.04 -9.75 57.85
C VAL A 33 4.93 -8.35 58.48
N GLN A 34 4.26 -8.24 59.64
CA GLN A 34 4.07 -6.95 60.32
C GLN A 34 5.29 -6.44 61.10
N ALA A 35 6.27 -7.31 61.39
CA ALA A 35 7.52 -6.93 62.08
C ALA A 35 8.62 -6.41 61.13
N VAL A 36 8.53 -6.71 59.83
CA VAL A 36 9.51 -6.26 58.82
C VAL A 36 9.20 -4.85 58.31
N ALA A 37 7.97 -4.36 58.49
CA ALA A 37 7.50 -3.09 57.91
C ALA A 37 7.62 -1.86 58.84
N ARG A 38 8.35 -1.93 59.97
CA ARG A 38 8.35 -0.86 60.98
C ARG A 38 9.59 -0.01 61.12
N ASN A 39 10.59 -0.12 60.26
CA ASN A 39 11.67 0.86 60.21
C ASN A 39 12.12 1.03 58.77
N ILE A 40 11.65 2.11 58.14
CA ILE A 40 12.41 3.11 57.37
C ILE A 40 11.35 3.97 56.65
N ASP A 41 11.25 5.23 57.06
CA ASP A 41 10.49 6.28 56.40
C ASP A 41 10.96 6.49 54.97
N LEU A 42 10.22 5.93 54.01
CA LEU A 42 10.20 6.43 52.63
C LEU A 42 8.74 6.58 52.21
N ASN A 43 8.41 7.80 51.82
CA ASN A 43 7.10 8.28 51.39
C ASN A 43 6.56 7.42 50.23
N ILE A 44 5.53 6.61 50.46
CA ILE A 44 4.80 5.88 49.40
C ILE A 44 3.36 6.40 49.40
N GLU A 45 2.97 7.10 48.34
CA GLU A 45 1.57 7.45 48.08
C GLU A 45 0.69 6.19 47.89
N PRO A 46 -0.62 6.27 48.19
CA PRO A 46 -1.47 5.08 48.27
C PRO A 46 -1.71 4.48 46.89
N ILE A 47 -1.45 3.17 46.78
CA ILE A 47 -1.79 2.34 45.62
C ILE A 47 -3.31 2.23 45.52
N ALA A 48 -3.93 3.19 44.82
CA ALA A 48 -5.21 3.00 44.17
C ALA A 48 -4.98 2.43 42.75
N SER A 49 -5.94 1.64 42.25
CA SER A 49 -6.05 1.17 40.86
C SER A 49 -5.10 0.03 40.40
N LYS A 50 -5.45 -1.21 40.77
CA LYS A 50 -5.19 -2.41 39.94
C LYS A 50 -6.41 -3.33 39.87
N ALA A 51 -7.54 -2.76 39.48
CA ALA A 51 -8.73 -3.48 39.02
C ALA A 51 -9.32 -2.69 37.85
N GLY A 52 -8.58 -2.68 36.73
CA GLY A 52 -8.88 -1.83 35.57
C GLY A 52 -7.82 -1.90 34.49
N ALA A 53 -7.27 -3.08 34.20
CA ALA A 53 -6.30 -3.27 33.13
C ALA A 53 -6.51 -4.61 32.40
N ALA A 54 -7.77 -4.94 32.12
CA ALA A 54 -8.13 -5.71 30.95
C ALA A 54 -8.68 -4.74 29.88
N ARG A 55 -7.95 -3.65 29.61
CA ARG A 55 -8.10 -2.98 28.31
C ARG A 55 -7.52 -3.96 27.30
N SER A 56 -8.40 -4.65 26.59
CA SER A 56 -8.12 -5.31 25.32
C SER A 56 -7.04 -4.52 24.58
N LEU A 57 -5.81 -5.04 24.53
CA LEU A 57 -4.72 -4.56 23.68
C LEU A 57 -5.07 -4.90 22.21
N LYS A 58 -6.18 -4.38 21.70
CA LYS A 58 -6.33 -4.24 20.25
C LYS A 58 -5.33 -3.18 19.89
N ALA A 59 -4.28 -3.56 19.17
CA ALA A 59 -3.38 -2.56 18.61
C ALA A 59 -4.25 -1.61 17.78
N GLU A 60 -4.04 -0.30 17.94
CA GLU A 60 -4.82 0.67 17.19
C GLU A 60 -4.74 0.30 15.69
N PRO A 61 -5.83 0.37 14.92
CA PRO A 61 -5.84 -0.10 13.53
C PRO A 61 -4.69 0.44 12.68
N GLN A 62 -4.19 1.65 12.97
CA GLN A 62 -2.98 2.20 12.35
C GLN A 62 -1.72 1.36 12.59
N ASN A 63 -1.49 0.86 13.80
CA ASN A 63 -0.29 0.10 14.16
C ASN A 63 -0.33 -1.29 13.52
N GLU A 64 -1.51 -1.91 13.45
CA GLU A 64 -1.71 -3.18 12.75
C GLU A 64 -1.50 -3.01 11.23
N ALA A 65 -2.03 -1.92 10.65
CA ALA A 65 -1.82 -1.60 9.24
C ALA A 65 -0.34 -1.35 8.92
N ALA A 66 0.35 -0.54 9.73
CA ALA A 66 1.78 -0.26 9.58
C ALA A 66 2.63 -1.54 9.66
N ALA A 67 2.34 -2.40 10.65
CA ALA A 67 3.01 -3.69 10.80
C ALA A 67 2.74 -4.63 9.60
N ALA A 68 1.52 -4.63 9.08
CA ALA A 68 1.14 -5.40 7.90
C ALA A 68 1.89 -4.92 6.65
N ILE A 69 1.97 -3.61 6.41
CA ILE A 69 2.72 -3.02 5.29
C ILE A 69 4.21 -3.37 5.41
N LYS A 70 4.82 -3.14 6.58
CA LYS A 70 6.25 -3.45 6.84
C LYS A 70 6.56 -4.93 6.66
N GLY A 71 5.65 -5.80 7.10
CA GLY A 71 5.74 -7.24 6.94
C GLY A 71 5.30 -7.76 5.57
N LYS A 72 4.92 -6.88 4.63
CA LYS A 72 4.35 -7.23 3.31
C LYS A 72 3.14 -8.18 3.39
N LYS A 73 2.40 -8.12 4.49
CA LYS A 73 1.16 -8.88 4.73
C LYS A 73 -0.02 -8.13 4.13
N TRP A 74 -0.02 -8.02 2.81
CA TRP A 74 -0.92 -7.13 2.08
C TRP A 74 -2.40 -7.46 2.24
N ASP A 75 -2.75 -8.75 2.31
CA ASP A 75 -4.14 -9.16 2.52
C ASP A 75 -4.68 -8.67 3.86
N ILE A 76 -3.84 -8.69 4.91
CA ILE A 76 -4.20 -8.12 6.21
C ILE A 76 -4.35 -6.60 6.11
N PHE A 77 -3.38 -5.91 5.51
CA PHE A 77 -3.46 -4.46 5.32
C PHE A 77 -4.74 -4.06 4.60
N PHE A 78 -5.10 -4.74 3.51
CA PHE A 78 -6.30 -4.39 2.76
C PHE A 78 -7.59 -4.66 3.53
N GLN A 79 -7.68 -5.76 4.29
CA GLN A 79 -8.85 -5.99 5.15
C GLN A 79 -9.03 -4.88 6.19
N ILE A 80 -7.92 -4.37 6.74
CA ILE A 80 -7.95 -3.24 7.67
C ILE A 80 -8.36 -1.96 6.92
N PHE A 81 -7.74 -1.69 5.77
CA PHE A 81 -7.98 -0.48 4.98
C PHE A 81 -9.41 -0.41 4.44
N GLU A 82 -10.01 -1.53 4.04
CA GLU A 82 -11.41 -1.59 3.59
C GLU A 82 -12.40 -1.22 4.70
N LYS A 83 -12.11 -1.61 5.94
CA LYS A 83 -12.93 -1.25 7.10
C LYS A 83 -12.67 0.17 7.58
N SER A 84 -11.48 0.70 7.31
CA SER A 84 -11.03 2.02 7.77
C SER A 84 -10.26 2.78 6.67
N PRO A 85 -10.92 3.24 5.59
CA PRO A 85 -10.21 3.84 4.44
C PRO A 85 -9.52 5.18 4.76
N GLY A 86 -9.92 5.83 5.86
CA GLY A 86 -9.31 7.06 6.36
C GLY A 86 -8.21 6.84 7.40
N LEU A 87 -7.72 5.61 7.60
CA LEU A 87 -6.67 5.36 8.59
C LEU A 87 -5.40 6.16 8.24
N PRO A 88 -4.74 6.78 9.23
CA PRO A 88 -3.57 7.61 8.97
C PRO A 88 -2.41 6.72 8.51
N LEU A 89 -1.88 7.02 7.32
CA LEU A 89 -0.67 6.39 6.77
C LEU A 89 0.45 7.43 6.62
N THR A 90 1.68 7.02 6.88
CA THR A 90 2.86 7.78 6.46
C THR A 90 2.93 7.88 4.93
N VAL A 91 3.68 8.85 4.41
CA VAL A 91 3.87 9.01 2.96
C VAL A 91 4.46 7.73 2.33
N GLN A 92 5.41 7.11 3.04
CA GLN A 92 6.07 5.88 2.62
C GLN A 92 5.10 4.69 2.57
N GLU A 93 4.33 4.48 3.64
CA GLU A 93 3.32 3.41 3.69
C GLU A 93 2.26 3.59 2.61
N ARG A 94 1.78 4.83 2.41
CA ARG A 94 0.81 5.16 1.37
C ARG A 94 1.37 4.88 -0.03
N GLY A 95 2.63 5.25 -0.28
CA GLY A 95 3.31 4.96 -1.55
C GLY A 95 3.43 3.46 -1.82
N LEU A 96 3.84 2.67 -0.83
CA LEU A 96 3.92 1.21 -0.94
C LEU A 96 2.55 0.58 -1.16
N ALA A 97 1.54 1.01 -0.38
CA ALA A 97 0.17 0.54 -0.51
C ALA A 97 -0.41 0.84 -1.90
N LEU A 98 -0.16 2.03 -2.45
CA LEU A 98 -0.64 2.43 -3.77
C LEU A 98 -0.14 1.47 -4.86
N VAL A 99 1.17 1.22 -4.89
CA VAL A 99 1.78 0.32 -5.87
C VAL A 99 1.23 -1.11 -5.72
N GLU A 100 1.05 -1.60 -4.50
CA GLU A 100 0.52 -2.94 -4.29
C GLU A 100 -0.97 -3.06 -4.68
N LEU A 101 -1.79 -2.05 -4.39
CA LEU A 101 -3.20 -2.03 -4.82
C LEU A 101 -3.30 -2.18 -6.35
N ILE A 102 -2.46 -1.46 -7.09
CA ILE A 102 -2.41 -1.51 -8.56
C ILE A 102 -2.01 -2.89 -9.03
N LYS A 103 -0.92 -3.45 -8.49
CA LYS A 103 -0.43 -4.79 -8.85
C LYS A 103 -1.48 -5.88 -8.64
N ARG A 104 -2.34 -5.72 -7.64
CA ARG A 104 -3.42 -6.65 -7.31
C ARG A 104 -4.77 -6.29 -7.94
N GLY A 105 -4.83 -5.26 -8.78
CA GLY A 105 -6.06 -4.82 -9.43
C GLY A 105 -7.12 -4.27 -8.48
N ARG A 106 -6.75 -3.84 -7.26
CA ARG A 106 -7.68 -3.31 -6.25
C ARG A 106 -7.91 -1.81 -6.44
N PHE A 107 -8.31 -1.43 -7.65
CA PHE A 107 -8.44 -0.04 -8.08
C PHE A 107 -9.51 0.75 -7.29
N THR A 108 -10.52 0.07 -6.77
CA THR A 108 -11.61 0.69 -5.97
C THR A 108 -11.13 1.34 -4.68
N LEU A 109 -9.98 0.91 -4.15
CA LEU A 109 -9.40 1.44 -2.90
C LEU A 109 -8.44 2.62 -3.14
N ILE A 110 -8.01 2.84 -4.38
CA ILE A 110 -7.04 3.89 -4.73
C ILE A 110 -7.57 5.30 -4.43
N PRO A 111 -8.83 5.66 -4.78
CA PRO A 111 -9.36 6.99 -4.48
C PRO A 111 -9.32 7.31 -2.99
N ALA A 112 -9.70 6.36 -2.13
CA ALA A 112 -9.66 6.52 -0.68
C ALA A 112 -8.21 6.67 -0.17
N LEU A 113 -7.28 5.86 -0.69
CA LEU A 113 -5.86 5.94 -0.32
C LEU A 113 -5.25 7.32 -0.65
N ILE A 114 -5.56 7.85 -1.83
CA ILE A 114 -5.09 9.17 -2.28
C ILE A 114 -5.76 10.29 -1.49
N ALA A 115 -7.06 10.20 -1.21
CA ALA A 115 -7.77 11.16 -0.37
C ALA A 115 -7.23 11.19 1.07
N GLY A 116 -6.73 10.05 1.57
CA GLY A 116 -6.14 9.91 2.89
C GLY A 116 -4.77 10.57 3.07
N GLY A 117 -4.18 11.19 2.04
CA GLY A 117 -3.01 12.06 2.18
C GLY A 117 -1.99 11.98 1.05
N ARG A 118 -0.83 12.61 1.25
CA ARG A 118 0.19 12.77 0.21
C ARG A 118 0.83 11.45 -0.21
N VAL A 119 0.95 11.24 -1.52
CA VAL A 119 1.83 10.24 -2.14
C VAL A 119 3.08 10.96 -2.65
N SER A 120 4.25 10.35 -2.49
CA SER A 120 5.50 10.93 -3.01
C SER A 120 5.49 10.91 -4.55
N GLU A 121 6.17 11.86 -5.21
CA GLU A 121 6.28 11.85 -6.68
C GLU A 121 6.96 10.57 -7.19
N GLN A 122 7.92 10.05 -6.43
CA GLN A 122 8.59 8.79 -6.72
C GLN A 122 7.61 7.60 -6.73
N ASP A 123 6.73 7.51 -5.73
CA ASP A 123 5.78 6.40 -5.65
C ASP A 123 4.62 6.56 -6.63
N LEU A 124 4.22 7.80 -6.91
CA LEU A 124 3.27 8.11 -7.97
C LEU A 124 3.81 7.70 -9.34
N GLY A 125 5.08 7.99 -9.63
CA GLY A 125 5.75 7.57 -10.86
C GLY A 125 5.82 6.05 -11.00
N LYS A 126 6.18 5.32 -9.94
CA LYS A 126 6.14 3.84 -9.93
C LYS A 126 4.73 3.32 -10.19
N ALA A 127 3.72 3.90 -9.55
CA ALA A 127 2.33 3.53 -9.70
C ALA A 127 1.83 3.74 -11.13
N ILE A 128 2.19 4.86 -11.76
CA ILE A 128 1.88 5.14 -13.17
C ILE A 128 2.51 4.09 -14.09
N VAL A 129 3.80 3.80 -13.93
CA VAL A 129 4.50 2.80 -14.75
C VAL A 129 3.87 1.41 -14.60
N GLU A 130 3.45 1.03 -13.38
CA GLU A 130 2.75 -0.23 -13.16
C GLU A 130 1.37 -0.25 -13.86
N CYS A 131 0.61 0.85 -13.81
CA CYS A 131 -0.66 0.95 -14.54
C CYS A 131 -0.46 0.82 -16.06
N VAL A 132 0.61 1.41 -16.60
CA VAL A 132 0.99 1.27 -18.02
C VAL A 132 1.27 -0.19 -18.38
N ASN A 133 2.01 -0.89 -17.52
CA ASN A 133 2.32 -2.31 -17.68
C ASN A 133 1.04 -3.19 -17.66
N LEU A 134 0.05 -2.81 -16.84
CA LEU A 134 -1.24 -3.49 -16.75
C LEU A 134 -2.28 -3.03 -17.80
N GLY A 135 -1.95 -2.05 -18.65
CA GLY A 135 -2.87 -1.48 -19.64
C GLY A 135 -4.02 -0.67 -19.04
N GLN A 136 -3.90 -0.21 -17.80
CA GLN A 136 -4.96 0.51 -17.07
C GLN A 136 -4.94 2.00 -17.39
N ILE A 137 -5.40 2.36 -18.58
CA ILE A 137 -5.27 3.73 -19.12
C ILE A 137 -5.99 4.78 -18.27
N GLU A 138 -7.19 4.48 -17.78
CA GLU A 138 -7.97 5.40 -16.94
C GLU A 138 -7.26 5.66 -15.59
N MET A 139 -6.56 4.66 -15.07
CA MET A 139 -5.76 4.82 -13.86
C MET A 139 -4.48 5.62 -14.12
N VAL A 140 -3.86 5.46 -15.29
CA VAL A 140 -2.73 6.32 -15.71
C VAL A 140 -3.17 7.79 -15.72
N GLU A 141 -4.29 8.10 -16.38
CA GLU A 141 -4.84 9.46 -16.40
C GLU A 141 -5.15 9.98 -14.99
N HIS A 142 -5.81 9.15 -14.17
CA HIS A 142 -6.15 9.51 -12.81
C HIS A 142 -4.92 9.85 -11.97
N LEU A 143 -3.87 9.03 -12.02
CA LEU A 143 -2.65 9.25 -11.26
C LEU A 143 -1.83 10.44 -11.80
N LEU A 144 -1.78 10.62 -13.12
CA LEU A 144 -1.15 11.80 -13.73
C LEU A 144 -1.83 13.10 -13.28
N SER A 145 -3.16 13.10 -13.12
CA SER A 145 -3.88 14.27 -12.57
C SER A 145 -3.43 14.66 -11.15
N LYS A 146 -2.79 13.74 -10.41
CA LYS A 146 -2.30 13.98 -9.04
C LYS A 146 -0.90 14.59 -8.99
N LEU A 147 -0.18 14.69 -10.11
CA LEU A 147 1.08 15.44 -10.20
C LEU A 147 0.87 16.96 -10.05
N GLY A 148 -0.38 17.43 -10.17
CA GLY A 148 -0.71 18.85 -10.09
C GLY A 148 -0.09 19.61 -11.27
N LYS A 149 0.73 20.63 -10.98
CA LYS A 149 1.45 21.42 -11.99
C LYS A 149 2.84 20.84 -12.34
N GLY A 150 3.24 19.74 -11.69
CA GLY A 150 4.52 19.09 -11.94
C GLY A 150 4.55 18.28 -13.23
N ARG A 151 5.74 17.84 -13.62
CA ARG A 151 5.96 16.87 -14.69
C ARG A 151 6.42 15.54 -14.10
N LEU A 152 6.10 14.45 -14.79
CA LEU A 152 6.64 13.14 -14.45
C LEU A 152 8.16 13.16 -14.70
N GLN A 153 8.93 12.61 -13.75
CA GLN A 153 10.39 12.53 -13.91
C GLN A 153 10.73 11.67 -15.13
N GLN A 154 11.75 12.10 -15.89
CA GLN A 154 12.17 11.46 -17.15
C GLN A 154 12.40 9.95 -16.98
N ALA A 155 12.98 9.50 -15.86
CA ALA A 155 13.20 8.06 -15.63
C ALA A 155 11.90 7.23 -15.67
N PHE A 156 10.77 7.76 -15.19
CA PHE A 156 9.47 7.08 -15.26
C PHE A 156 8.82 7.18 -16.63
N VAL A 157 9.00 8.31 -17.33
CA VAL A 157 8.55 8.46 -18.72
C VAL A 157 9.30 7.46 -19.60
N ASP A 158 10.62 7.42 -19.50
CA ASP A 158 11.50 6.51 -20.23
C ASP A 158 11.08 5.05 -20.01
N GLN A 159 10.91 4.65 -18.74
CA GLN A 159 10.49 3.29 -18.40
C GLN A 159 9.08 2.97 -18.89
N GLY A 160 8.11 3.87 -18.65
CA GLY A 160 6.72 3.70 -19.03
C GLY A 160 6.54 3.59 -20.54
N VAL A 161 7.16 4.49 -21.31
CA VAL A 161 7.11 4.47 -22.78
C VAL A 161 7.74 3.19 -23.31
N ASN A 162 8.83 2.75 -22.70
CA ASN A 162 9.46 1.48 -23.05
C ASN A 162 8.57 0.26 -22.81
N PHE A 163 7.79 0.21 -21.73
CA PHE A 163 6.82 -0.87 -21.52
C PHE A 163 5.65 -0.75 -22.48
N ALA A 164 5.07 0.44 -22.61
CA ALA A 164 3.94 0.69 -23.48
C ALA A 164 4.25 0.34 -24.95
N ALA A 165 5.45 0.67 -25.44
CA ALA A 165 5.86 0.34 -26.80
C ALA A 165 5.99 -1.17 -27.04
N TYR A 166 6.45 -1.93 -26.04
CA TYR A 166 6.50 -3.39 -26.12
C TYR A 166 5.12 -4.02 -26.03
N LEU A 167 4.22 -3.47 -25.21
CA LEU A 167 2.86 -3.99 -25.04
C LEU A 167 1.89 -3.50 -26.12
N GLY A 168 2.29 -2.54 -26.96
CA GLY A 168 1.42 -1.95 -27.98
C GLY A 168 0.42 -0.92 -27.45
N HIS A 169 0.64 -0.36 -26.26
CA HIS A 169 -0.27 0.59 -25.60
C HIS A 169 -0.06 2.02 -26.11
N LEU A 170 -0.54 2.32 -27.32
CA LEU A 170 -0.37 3.62 -27.97
C LEU A 170 -0.84 4.81 -27.11
N ASP A 171 -2.02 4.71 -26.49
CA ASP A 171 -2.58 5.82 -25.71
C ASP A 171 -1.80 6.07 -24.42
N SER A 172 -1.26 5.02 -23.80
CA SER A 172 -0.32 5.17 -22.67
C SER A 172 0.92 5.95 -23.08
N ILE A 173 1.47 5.73 -24.28
CA ILE A 173 2.62 6.50 -24.77
C ILE A 173 2.25 7.98 -24.92
N LYS A 174 1.07 8.29 -25.49
CA LYS A 174 0.61 9.68 -25.63
C LYS A 174 0.51 10.38 -24.28
N LEU A 175 -0.12 9.74 -23.29
CA LEU A 175 -0.25 10.31 -21.94
C LEU A 175 1.12 10.54 -21.28
N LEU A 176 2.03 9.57 -21.40
CA LEU A 176 3.37 9.70 -20.82
C LEU A 176 4.18 10.82 -21.47
N LEU A 177 4.14 10.92 -22.80
CA LEU A 177 4.81 12.00 -23.55
C LEU A 177 4.23 13.38 -23.25
N ALA A 178 2.94 13.47 -22.95
CA ALA A 178 2.32 14.72 -22.49
C ALA A 178 2.73 15.08 -21.05
N SER A 179 3.07 14.09 -20.24
CA SER A 179 3.39 14.26 -18.81
C SER A 179 4.85 14.58 -18.50
N GLY A 180 5.78 14.34 -19.42
CA GLY A 180 7.21 14.57 -19.18
C GLY A 180 8.07 14.29 -20.40
N GLU A 181 9.38 14.39 -20.22
CA GLU A 181 10.36 14.28 -21.30
C GLU A 181 10.82 12.83 -21.51
N LEU A 182 10.97 12.43 -22.77
CA LEU A 182 11.51 11.13 -23.18
C LEU A 182 12.96 11.30 -23.65
N SER A 183 13.89 10.59 -23.02
CA SER A 183 15.29 10.61 -23.44
C SER A 183 15.49 9.99 -24.82
N GLU A 184 16.53 10.42 -25.54
CA GLU A 184 16.86 9.88 -26.86
C GLU A 184 17.15 8.37 -26.82
N THR A 185 17.94 7.93 -25.83
CA THR A 185 18.22 6.52 -25.60
C THR A 185 16.94 5.73 -25.37
N ALA A 186 16.01 6.22 -24.54
CA ALA A 186 14.76 5.54 -24.28
C ALA A 186 13.84 5.50 -25.52
N ARG A 187 13.82 6.58 -26.32
CA ARG A 187 13.08 6.63 -27.60
C ARG A 187 13.59 5.58 -28.58
N GLY A 188 14.91 5.48 -28.77
CA GLY A 188 15.52 4.46 -29.62
C GLY A 188 15.16 3.03 -29.19
N GLN A 189 15.18 2.75 -27.88
CA GLN A 189 14.75 1.46 -27.33
C GLN A 189 13.26 1.19 -27.55
N ALA A 190 12.41 2.19 -27.36
CA ALA A 190 10.97 2.08 -27.57
C ALA A 190 10.63 1.82 -29.04
N VAL A 191 11.34 2.45 -29.99
CA VAL A 191 11.23 2.17 -31.43
C VAL A 191 11.57 0.71 -31.71
N LEU A 192 12.70 0.19 -31.21
CA LEU A 192 13.07 -1.22 -31.40
C LEU A 192 12.02 -2.18 -30.84
N LYS A 193 11.40 -1.85 -29.70
CA LYS A 193 10.32 -2.66 -29.11
C LYS A 193 9.06 -2.63 -29.96
N ALA A 194 8.65 -1.47 -30.45
CA ALA A 194 7.50 -1.32 -31.34
C ALA A 194 7.68 -2.08 -32.66
N ILE A 195 8.90 -2.15 -33.20
CA ILE A 195 9.24 -2.97 -34.37
C ILE A 195 9.00 -4.44 -34.07
N LYS A 196 9.51 -4.94 -32.93
CA LYS A 196 9.35 -6.36 -32.54
C LYS A 196 7.89 -6.78 -32.45
N VAL A 197 7.01 -5.87 -32.02
CA VAL A 197 5.56 -6.12 -31.96
C VAL A 197 4.78 -5.64 -33.17
N ARG A 198 5.47 -5.21 -34.25
CA ARG A 198 4.89 -4.81 -35.54
C ARG A 198 3.85 -3.67 -35.42
N LYS A 199 4.20 -2.61 -34.68
CA LYS A 199 3.33 -1.45 -34.37
C LYS A 199 3.82 -0.16 -35.04
N PRO A 200 3.61 0.03 -36.36
CA PRO A 200 4.10 1.20 -37.10
C PRO A 200 3.56 2.55 -36.58
N GLU A 201 2.34 2.58 -36.05
CA GLU A 201 1.72 3.75 -35.43
C GLU A 201 2.48 4.23 -34.18
N ILE A 202 3.00 3.32 -33.37
CA ILE A 202 3.84 3.66 -32.21
C ILE A 202 5.17 4.22 -32.68
N ILE A 203 5.78 3.63 -33.71
CA ILE A 203 7.06 4.11 -34.27
C ILE A 203 6.89 5.55 -34.77
N ARG A 204 5.82 5.84 -35.52
CA ARG A 204 5.51 7.20 -35.98
C ARG A 204 5.33 8.19 -34.83
N LEU A 205 4.58 7.80 -33.79
CA LEU A 205 4.40 8.65 -32.61
C LEU A 205 5.76 8.97 -31.95
N LEU A 206 6.59 7.96 -31.73
CA LEU A 206 7.89 8.13 -31.07
C LEU A 206 8.84 9.01 -31.89
N LEU A 207 8.90 8.82 -33.21
CA LEU A 207 9.74 9.62 -34.10
C LEU A 207 9.22 11.06 -34.27
N SER A 208 7.90 11.26 -34.16
CA SER A 208 7.33 12.62 -34.12
C SER A 208 7.66 13.37 -32.83
N SER A 209 8.02 12.64 -31.76
CA SER A 209 8.36 13.21 -30.45
C SER A 209 9.88 13.43 -30.26
N GLY A 210 10.67 13.28 -31.31
CA GLY A 210 12.11 13.55 -31.34
C GLY A 210 12.91 12.55 -32.15
N PHE A 211 14.20 12.83 -32.30
CA PHE A 211 15.12 12.00 -33.09
C PHE A 211 15.62 10.77 -32.31
N ILE A 212 16.14 9.79 -33.05
CA ILE A 212 16.92 8.66 -32.55
C ILE A 212 18.31 8.74 -33.19
N ASP A 213 19.36 8.36 -32.47
CA ASP A 213 20.71 8.31 -33.03
C ASP A 213 20.85 7.27 -34.17
N GLU A 214 21.93 7.38 -34.94
CA GLU A 214 22.21 6.48 -36.07
C GLU A 214 22.35 5.02 -35.61
N VAL A 215 22.87 4.78 -34.40
CA VAL A 215 23.05 3.42 -33.87
C VAL A 215 21.70 2.72 -33.66
N TYR A 216 20.70 3.45 -33.16
CA TYR A 216 19.33 2.95 -33.05
C TYR A 216 18.65 2.85 -34.41
N ARG A 217 18.86 3.80 -35.31
CA ARG A 217 18.31 3.79 -36.67
C ARG A 217 18.77 2.58 -37.47
N GLU A 218 20.06 2.29 -37.51
CA GLU A 218 20.62 1.12 -38.18
C GLU A 218 20.08 -0.20 -37.60
N LYS A 219 20.02 -0.30 -36.27
CA LYS A 219 19.42 -1.46 -35.58
C LYS A 219 17.95 -1.61 -35.93
N ALA A 220 17.20 -0.52 -35.95
CA ALA A 220 15.77 -0.51 -36.28
C ALA A 220 15.54 -0.99 -37.71
N LEU A 221 16.29 -0.48 -38.69
CA LEU A 221 16.22 -0.91 -40.09
C LEU A 221 16.57 -2.39 -40.25
N LYS A 222 17.61 -2.86 -39.56
CA LYS A 222 18.01 -4.27 -39.58
C LYS A 222 16.90 -5.17 -39.04
N GLU A 223 16.30 -4.83 -37.91
CA GLU A 223 15.20 -5.62 -37.34
C GLU A 223 13.94 -5.55 -38.21
N ALA A 224 13.59 -4.37 -38.77
CA ALA A 224 12.46 -4.20 -39.67
C ALA A 224 12.56 -5.07 -40.94
N LYS A 225 13.78 -5.19 -41.51
CA LYS A 225 14.06 -6.08 -42.64
C LYS A 225 13.95 -7.56 -42.26
N LYS A 226 14.43 -7.95 -41.08
CA LYS A 226 14.30 -9.34 -40.59
C LYS A 226 12.85 -9.77 -40.43
N ILE A 227 11.97 -8.88 -40.01
CA ILE A 227 10.53 -9.18 -39.84
C ILE A 227 9.72 -9.01 -41.14
N ASP A 228 10.37 -8.56 -42.23
CA ASP A 228 9.81 -8.27 -43.54
C ASP A 228 8.56 -7.35 -43.49
N HIS A 229 8.65 -6.26 -42.73
CA HIS A 229 7.53 -5.33 -42.56
C HIS A 229 7.74 -4.04 -43.37
N LYS A 230 7.27 -4.03 -44.62
CA LYS A 230 7.44 -2.94 -45.59
C LYS A 230 7.14 -1.54 -45.03
N GLU A 231 5.98 -1.36 -44.39
CA GLU A 231 5.60 -0.06 -43.84
C GLU A 231 6.59 0.47 -42.78
N ILE A 232 7.15 -0.41 -41.94
CA ILE A 232 8.12 -0.01 -40.92
C ILE A 232 9.43 0.41 -41.58
N ILE A 233 9.87 -0.32 -42.61
CA ILE A 233 11.06 0.04 -43.40
C ILE A 233 10.85 1.42 -44.01
N GLU A 234 9.69 1.67 -44.64
CA GLU A 234 9.35 2.96 -45.23
C GLU A 234 9.28 4.11 -44.22
N ILE A 235 8.85 3.87 -42.98
CA ILE A 235 8.90 4.88 -41.91
C ILE A 235 10.36 5.23 -41.58
N LEU A 236 11.20 4.21 -41.42
CA LEU A 236 12.59 4.38 -40.98
C LEU A 236 13.51 4.93 -42.07
N ASP A 237 13.21 4.71 -43.35
CA ASP A 237 13.98 5.27 -44.47
C ASP A 237 13.73 6.79 -44.65
N LYS A 238 12.70 7.36 -44.02
CA LYS A 238 12.31 8.78 -44.13
C LYS A 238 12.88 9.69 -43.03
N ILE A 239 13.56 9.10 -42.05
CA ILE A 239 14.23 9.81 -40.94
C ILE A 239 15.74 9.75 -41.11
#